data_AF-A0AAN6A7I8-F1
#
_entry.id   AF-A0AAN6A7I8-F1
#
_cell.length_a   1.000
_cell.length_b   1.000
_cell.length_c   1.000
_cell.angle_alpha   90.00
_cell.angle_beta   90.00
_cell.angle_gamma   90.00
#
_symmetry.space_group_name_H-M   'P 1'
#
loop_
_entity.id
_entity.type
_entity.pdbx_description
1 polymer ?
#
loop_
_entity_poly.entity_id
_entity_poly.type
_entity_poly.pdbx_seq_one_letter_code
_entity_poly.pdbx_strand_id
1 'polypeptide(L)'
;MKSDCDSNSKRESEENYLKKYICNLEYTKSQPYEISLEVLKKNPLILGYIEKQTEELCLMAVMRDGVALKHVKEQTSRICIEAVRQTGSALRYVKNQTKEICLIAVKENPYSIVYMKNQTPELCLIAVKQNGLALKFIIEQTDEICREALKQNKYAIRYVKDKDKYEKIFDIRYLKKQKDVNEVIAIKGNGKWLFTIGCQRNITKDEFIRRIYNKGGGFDLKKGINVHRKIYLDFLNRFN
;
A
#
# COMPACT_ATOMS: atom_id res chain seq x y z
N MET A 1 -17.19 -7.42 -18.49
CA MET A 1 -17.82 -6.74 -17.34
C MET A 1 -18.77 -7.72 -16.67
N LYS A 2 -18.23 -8.61 -15.84
CA LYS A 2 -18.96 -9.57 -14.98
C LYS A 2 -17.87 -10.20 -14.10
N SER A 3 -17.59 -9.60 -12.95
CA SER A 3 -16.75 -10.23 -11.91
C SER A 3 -16.92 -9.58 -10.53
N ASP A 4 -17.46 -8.37 -10.45
CA ASP A 4 -17.51 -7.64 -9.18
C ASP A 4 -18.89 -7.68 -8.49
N CYS A 5 -19.91 -8.27 -9.12
CA CYS A 5 -21.25 -8.40 -8.54
C CYS A 5 -21.43 -9.68 -7.69
N ASP A 6 -20.71 -10.76 -8.01
CA ASP A 6 -20.87 -12.06 -7.34
C ASP A 6 -20.21 -12.11 -5.95
N SER A 7 -19.18 -11.29 -5.72
CA SER A 7 -18.48 -11.20 -4.43
C SER A 7 -19.26 -10.36 -3.41
N ASN A 8 -19.99 -9.33 -3.87
CA ASN A 8 -20.87 -8.52 -3.02
C ASN A 8 -22.15 -9.27 -2.66
N SER A 9 -22.76 -9.97 -3.61
CA SER A 9 -23.96 -10.79 -3.39
C SER A 9 -23.74 -11.91 -2.36
N LYS A 10 -22.58 -12.59 -2.41
CA LYS A 10 -22.23 -13.62 -1.42
C LYS A 10 -21.99 -13.04 -0.02
N ARG A 11 -21.35 -11.88 0.08
CA ARG A 11 -21.14 -11.19 1.38
C ARG A 11 -22.46 -10.74 2.00
N GLU A 12 -23.39 -10.18 1.22
CA GLU A 12 -24.72 -9.80 1.71
C GLU A 12 -25.53 -11.03 2.17
N SER A 13 -25.39 -12.17 1.48
CA SER A 13 -26.05 -13.41 1.90
C SER A 13 -25.49 -13.98 3.22
N GLU A 14 -24.18 -13.90 3.42
CA GLU A 14 -23.52 -14.38 4.64
C GLU A 14 -23.79 -13.44 5.82
N GLU A 15 -23.78 -12.12 5.60
CA GLU A 15 -24.16 -11.13 6.61
C GLU A 15 -25.62 -11.26 7.04
N ASN A 16 -26.54 -11.52 6.12
CA ASN A 16 -27.94 -11.78 6.46
C ASN A 16 -28.13 -13.12 7.20
N TYR A 17 -27.36 -14.14 6.85
CA TYR A 17 -27.34 -15.41 7.59
C TYR A 17 -26.80 -15.23 9.01
N LEU A 18 -25.70 -14.48 9.18
CA LEU A 18 -25.08 -14.19 10.47
C LEU A 18 -25.97 -13.29 11.33
N LYS A 19 -26.60 -12.25 10.77
CA LYS A 19 -27.61 -11.45 11.48
C LYS A 19 -28.78 -12.30 11.95
N LYS A 20 -29.29 -13.20 11.11
CA LYS A 20 -30.37 -14.13 11.48
C LYS A 20 -29.92 -15.13 12.54
N TYR A 21 -28.69 -15.63 12.46
CA TYR A 21 -28.09 -16.53 13.44
C TYR A 21 -27.90 -15.84 14.80
N ILE A 22 -27.46 -14.57 14.80
CA ILE A 22 -27.28 -13.75 16.01
C ILE A 22 -28.63 -13.35 16.61
N CYS A 23 -29.62 -12.93 15.81
CA CYS A 23 -30.98 -12.71 16.30
C CYS A 23 -31.63 -13.99 16.85
N ASN A 24 -31.31 -15.17 16.31
CA ASN A 24 -31.77 -16.44 16.89
C ASN A 24 -31.10 -16.73 18.25
N LEU A 25 -29.90 -16.19 18.51
CA LEU A 25 -29.22 -16.28 19.81
C LEU A 25 -29.80 -15.31 20.85
N GLU A 26 -30.46 -14.23 20.43
CA GLU A 26 -31.21 -13.33 21.34
C GLU A 26 -32.42 -14.03 22.00
N TYR A 27 -32.82 -15.22 21.53
CA TYR A 27 -33.97 -15.98 22.04
C TYR A 27 -33.64 -17.00 23.15
N THR A 28 -32.37 -17.22 23.50
CA THR A 28 -32.01 -18.04 24.67
C THR A 28 -31.72 -17.14 25.87
N LYS A 29 -32.80 -16.67 26.50
CA LYS A 29 -32.82 -15.89 27.76
C LYS A 29 -32.21 -16.61 29.00
N SER A 30 -31.34 -17.60 28.83
CA SER A 30 -30.74 -18.35 29.94
C SER A 30 -29.22 -18.48 29.96
N GLN A 31 -28.44 -18.09 28.93
CA GLN A 31 -26.97 -18.02 29.03
C GLN A 31 -26.36 -16.91 28.15
N PRO A 32 -25.97 -15.74 28.71
CA PRO A 32 -25.42 -14.64 27.92
C PRO A 32 -23.95 -14.83 27.49
N TYR A 33 -23.38 -16.02 27.66
CA TYR A 33 -21.93 -16.27 27.52
C TYR A 33 -21.52 -17.13 26.32
N GLU A 34 -22.47 -17.61 25.52
CA GLU A 34 -22.17 -18.60 24.47
C GLU A 34 -22.25 -18.01 23.05
N ILE A 35 -21.74 -16.79 22.85
CA ILE A 35 -21.18 -16.50 21.52
C ILE A 35 -19.95 -17.38 21.42
N SER A 36 -20.12 -18.54 20.79
CA SER A 36 -19.06 -19.53 20.69
C SER A 36 -17.80 -18.86 20.15
N LEU A 37 -16.72 -18.91 20.95
CA LEU A 37 -15.38 -18.50 20.55
C LEU A 37 -15.01 -19.09 19.18
N GLU A 38 -15.59 -20.23 18.80
CA GLU A 38 -15.41 -20.85 17.49
C GLU A 38 -15.98 -20.00 16.35
N VAL A 39 -17.11 -19.32 16.55
CA VAL A 39 -17.69 -18.41 15.54
C VAL A 39 -16.79 -17.20 15.35
N LEU A 40 -16.31 -16.61 16.44
CA LEU A 40 -15.38 -15.47 16.39
C LEU A 40 -14.03 -15.88 15.76
N LYS A 41 -13.55 -17.09 16.04
CA LYS A 41 -12.34 -17.67 15.40
C LYS A 41 -12.50 -17.85 13.89
N LYS A 42 -13.70 -18.19 13.42
CA LYS A 42 -14.02 -18.34 11.99
C LYS A 42 -14.17 -16.97 11.30
N ASN A 43 -14.87 -16.04 11.93
CA ASN A 43 -15.08 -14.69 11.39
C ASN A 43 -14.96 -13.62 12.49
N PRO A 44 -13.78 -12.99 12.64
CA PRO A 44 -13.56 -11.94 13.65
C PRO A 44 -14.45 -10.71 13.50
N LEU A 45 -14.98 -10.45 12.29
CA LEU A 45 -15.81 -9.27 12.02
C LEU A 45 -17.20 -9.37 12.66
N ILE A 46 -17.62 -10.56 13.11
CA ILE A 46 -18.87 -10.72 13.85
C ILE A 46 -18.89 -9.91 15.15
N LEU A 47 -17.71 -9.52 15.67
CA LEU A 47 -17.57 -8.64 16.83
C LEU A 47 -18.46 -7.39 16.74
N GLY A 48 -18.69 -6.86 15.53
CA GLY A 48 -19.54 -5.69 15.31
C GLY A 48 -21.01 -5.88 15.66
N TYR A 49 -21.49 -7.13 15.70
CA TYR A 49 -22.87 -7.48 16.05
C TYR A 49 -23.02 -7.85 17.53
N ILE A 50 -21.92 -7.91 18.28
CA ILE A 50 -21.94 -8.25 19.70
C ILE A 50 -22.27 -6.98 20.50
N GLU A 51 -23.38 -7.01 21.24
CA GLU A 51 -23.80 -5.86 22.04
C GLU A 51 -22.79 -5.57 23.16
N LYS A 52 -22.49 -6.58 23.99
CA LYS A 52 -21.55 -6.50 25.11
C LYS A 52 -20.19 -7.09 24.73
N GLN A 53 -19.24 -6.21 24.40
CA GLN A 53 -17.88 -6.60 24.05
C GLN A 53 -17.00 -6.61 25.31
N THR A 54 -16.43 -7.76 25.65
CA THR A 54 -15.37 -7.85 26.67
C THR A 54 -14.00 -7.59 26.02
N GLU A 55 -13.00 -7.21 26.82
CA GLU A 55 -11.63 -7.03 26.30
C GLU A 55 -11.07 -8.34 25.72
N GLU A 56 -11.37 -9.49 26.31
CA GLU A 56 -10.94 -10.81 25.80
C GLU A 56 -11.52 -11.11 24.40
N LEU A 57 -12.81 -10.86 24.18
CA LEU A 57 -13.43 -11.03 22.86
C LEU A 57 -12.81 -10.07 21.83
N CYS A 58 -12.57 -8.83 22.21
CA CYS A 58 -11.92 -7.85 21.34
C CYS A 58 -10.50 -8.30 20.97
N LEU A 59 -9.72 -8.74 21.97
CA LEU A 59 -8.36 -9.24 21.77
C LEU A 59 -8.35 -10.46 20.85
N MET A 60 -9.23 -11.44 21.09
CA MET A 60 -9.33 -12.62 20.24
C MET A 60 -9.64 -12.26 18.78
N ALA A 61 -10.56 -11.32 18.57
CA ALA A 61 -10.90 -10.85 17.23
C ALA A 61 -9.70 -10.19 16.54
N VAL A 62 -9.04 -9.23 17.19
CA VAL A 62 -7.93 -8.47 16.56
C VAL A 62 -6.66 -9.29 16.39
N MET A 63 -6.41 -10.27 17.26
CA MET A 63 -5.31 -11.22 17.10
C MET A 63 -5.53 -12.15 15.91
N ARG A 64 -6.79 -12.41 15.53
CA ARG A 64 -7.14 -13.21 14.37
C ARG A 64 -7.18 -12.40 13.08
N ASP A 65 -7.79 -11.22 13.12
CA ASP A 65 -7.84 -10.23 12.04
C ASP A 65 -7.73 -8.82 12.63
N GLY A 66 -6.60 -8.15 12.45
CA GLY A 66 -6.36 -6.80 12.97
C GLY A 66 -7.37 -5.77 12.43
N VAL A 67 -8.00 -6.03 11.27
CA VAL A 67 -9.08 -5.18 10.72
C VAL A 67 -10.34 -5.21 11.59
N ALA A 68 -10.54 -6.25 12.41
CA ALA A 68 -11.64 -6.33 13.36
C ALA A 68 -11.62 -5.18 14.39
N LEU A 69 -10.49 -4.47 14.55
CA LEU A 69 -10.40 -3.26 15.36
C LEU A 69 -11.47 -2.21 15.00
N LYS A 70 -11.90 -2.17 13.73
CA LYS A 70 -12.97 -1.27 13.26
C LYS A 70 -14.32 -1.49 13.97
N HIS A 71 -14.52 -2.67 14.57
CA HIS A 71 -15.74 -3.06 15.27
C HIS A 71 -15.62 -2.99 16.80
N VAL A 72 -14.43 -2.70 17.32
CA VAL A 72 -14.19 -2.54 18.77
C VAL A 72 -14.78 -1.21 19.22
N LYS A 73 -15.76 -1.25 20.13
CA LYS A 73 -16.41 -0.06 20.71
C LYS A 73 -15.43 0.69 21.61
N GLU A 74 -14.88 -0.01 22.60
CA GLU A 74 -13.92 0.52 23.57
C GLU A 74 -12.50 0.03 23.26
N GLN A 75 -11.65 0.93 22.79
CA GLN A 75 -10.28 0.61 22.38
C GLN A 75 -9.30 0.87 23.52
N THR A 76 -8.73 -0.20 24.07
CA THR A 76 -7.56 -0.10 24.97
C THR A 76 -6.27 -0.06 24.15
N SER A 77 -5.18 0.47 24.74
CA SER A 77 -3.86 0.45 24.12
C SER A 77 -3.44 -0.97 23.75
N ARG A 78 -3.75 -1.96 24.60
CA ARG A 78 -3.45 -3.38 24.36
C ARG A 78 -4.16 -3.91 23.12
N ILE A 79 -5.47 -3.66 22.98
CA ILE A 79 -6.25 -4.08 21.81
C ILE A 79 -5.67 -3.42 20.54
N CYS A 80 -5.37 -2.13 20.59
CA CYS A 80 -4.80 -1.42 19.44
C CYS A 80 -3.42 -1.96 19.04
N ILE A 81 -2.55 -2.21 20.02
CA ILE A 81 -1.21 -2.77 19.80
C ILE A 81 -1.30 -4.15 19.14
N GLU A 82 -2.15 -5.04 19.65
CA GLU A 82 -2.31 -6.38 19.05
C GLU A 82 -2.87 -6.29 17.62
N ALA A 83 -3.83 -5.39 17.38
CA ALA A 83 -4.39 -5.17 16.05
C ALA A 83 -3.33 -4.72 15.04
N VAL A 84 -2.51 -3.72 15.38
CA VAL A 84 -1.48 -3.20 14.46
C VAL A 84 -0.27 -4.13 14.36
N ARG A 85 0.00 -4.96 15.36
CA ARG A 85 1.01 -6.01 15.28
C ARG A 85 0.59 -7.14 14.34
N GLN A 86 -0.71 -7.45 14.30
CA GLN A 86 -1.26 -8.46 13.41
C GLN A 86 -1.36 -7.94 11.96
N THR A 87 -1.84 -6.70 11.78
CA THR A 87 -1.92 -6.02 10.48
C THR A 87 -1.67 -4.53 10.72
N GLY A 88 -0.52 -4.01 10.31
CA GLY A 88 -0.11 -2.62 10.50
C GLY A 88 -1.05 -1.62 9.85
N SER A 89 -1.77 -2.03 8.80
CA SER A 89 -2.83 -1.20 8.19
C SER A 89 -4.06 -0.99 9.09
N ALA A 90 -4.24 -1.80 10.15
CA ALA A 90 -5.27 -1.61 11.17
C ALA A 90 -5.11 -0.28 11.92
N LEU A 91 -3.94 0.38 11.82
CA LEU A 91 -3.70 1.73 12.34
C LEU A 91 -4.77 2.73 11.91
N ARG A 92 -5.38 2.53 10.73
CA ARG A 92 -6.48 3.37 10.22
C ARG A 92 -7.73 3.37 11.10
N TYR A 93 -7.91 2.35 11.95
CA TYR A 93 -9.05 2.21 12.85
C TYR A 93 -8.73 2.58 14.30
N VAL A 94 -7.46 2.90 14.60
CA VAL A 94 -7.04 3.33 15.94
C VAL A 94 -7.56 4.75 16.19
N LYS A 95 -8.43 4.92 17.21
CA LYS A 95 -8.99 6.22 17.59
C LYS A 95 -7.90 7.16 18.13
N ASN A 96 -7.09 6.65 19.08
CA ASN A 96 -5.99 7.38 19.71
C ASN A 96 -4.63 6.79 19.32
N GLN A 97 -3.93 7.44 18.39
CA GLN A 97 -2.64 6.98 17.88
C GLN A 97 -1.50 7.47 18.77
N THR A 98 -0.94 6.58 19.59
CA THR A 98 0.26 6.87 20.37
C THR A 98 1.53 6.63 19.56
N LYS A 99 2.67 7.21 19.99
CA LYS A 99 3.98 6.96 19.36
C LYS A 99 4.29 5.46 19.26
N GLU A 100 3.99 4.70 20.31
CA GLU A 100 4.20 3.25 20.35
C GLU A 100 3.35 2.51 19.31
N ILE A 101 2.05 2.79 19.24
CA ILE A 101 1.15 2.14 18.26
C ILE A 101 1.61 2.45 16.84
N CYS A 102 1.95 3.71 16.55
CA CYS A 102 2.47 4.12 15.24
C CYS A 102 3.79 3.42 14.90
N LEU A 103 4.70 3.30 15.88
CA LEU A 103 5.98 2.62 15.70
C LEU A 103 5.80 1.12 15.39
N ILE A 104 4.89 0.44 16.08
CA ILE A 104 4.60 -0.97 15.83
C ILE A 104 3.98 -1.13 14.45
N ALA A 105 3.00 -0.30 14.11
CA ALA A 105 2.34 -0.34 12.80
C ALA A 105 3.31 -0.16 11.64
N VAL A 106 4.23 0.81 11.72
CA VAL A 106 5.20 1.08 10.63
C VAL A 106 6.25 -0.01 10.52
N LYS A 107 6.66 -0.64 11.63
CA LYS A 107 7.58 -1.77 11.62
C LYS A 107 6.94 -3.03 11.03
N GLU A 108 5.65 -3.24 11.25
CA GLU A 108 4.91 -4.34 10.63
C GLU A 108 4.73 -4.08 9.13
N ASN A 109 4.17 -2.93 8.76
CA ASN A 109 3.98 -2.54 7.37
C ASN A 109 4.39 -1.08 7.16
N PRO A 110 5.44 -0.81 6.36
CA PRO A 110 5.95 0.55 6.17
C PRO A 110 4.94 1.46 5.46
N TYR A 111 3.98 0.89 4.72
CA TYR A 111 2.92 1.67 4.08
C TYR A 111 1.82 2.12 5.04
N SER A 112 1.78 1.61 6.28
CA SER A 112 0.83 2.07 7.31
C SER A 112 1.02 3.55 7.67
N ILE A 113 2.18 4.14 7.34
CA ILE A 113 2.47 5.57 7.50
C ILE A 113 1.41 6.48 6.87
N VAL A 114 0.72 6.00 5.82
CA VAL A 114 -0.40 6.71 5.17
C VAL A 114 -1.57 6.98 6.13
N TYR A 115 -1.71 6.18 7.19
CA TYR A 115 -2.79 6.29 8.17
C TYR A 115 -2.40 7.06 9.43
N MET A 116 -1.16 7.54 9.54
CA MET A 116 -0.70 8.31 10.69
C MET A 116 -1.23 9.74 10.63
N LYS A 117 -1.85 10.20 11.73
CA LYS A 117 -2.26 11.60 11.88
C LYS A 117 -1.06 12.55 11.94
N ASN A 118 0.05 12.08 12.51
CA ASN A 118 1.30 12.82 12.60
C ASN A 118 2.47 11.93 12.15
N GLN A 119 3.08 12.27 11.02
CA GLN A 119 4.25 11.58 10.49
C GLN A 119 5.52 12.26 11.00
N THR A 120 6.13 11.71 12.04
CA THR A 120 7.41 12.24 12.52
C THR A 120 8.56 11.82 11.59
N PRO A 121 9.66 12.60 11.50
CA PRO A 121 10.83 12.22 10.71
C PRO A 121 11.38 10.83 11.07
N GLU A 122 11.36 10.47 12.36
CA GLU A 122 11.76 9.15 12.86
C GLU A 122 10.93 8.02 12.22
N LEU A 123 9.60 8.14 12.23
CA LEU A 123 8.70 7.13 11.65
C LEU A 123 8.82 7.07 10.13
N CYS A 124 8.97 8.23 9.48
CA CYS A 124 9.25 8.34 8.05
C CYS A 124 10.54 7.59 7.66
N LEU A 125 11.62 7.80 8.42
CA LEU A 125 12.90 7.13 8.19
C LEU A 125 12.79 5.61 8.36
N ILE A 126 12.06 5.15 9.39
CA ILE A 126 11.80 3.71 9.59
C ILE A 126 11.06 3.13 8.37
N ALA A 127 10.01 3.80 7.90
CA ALA A 127 9.22 3.36 6.75
C ALA A 127 10.07 3.20 5.49
N VAL A 128 10.86 4.22 5.13
CA VAL A 128 11.65 4.21 3.88
C VAL A 128 12.87 3.30 3.95
N LYS A 129 13.45 3.09 5.14
CA LYS A 129 14.52 2.11 5.35
C LYS A 129 14.03 0.68 5.18
N GLN A 130 12.78 0.39 5.57
CA GLN A 130 12.17 -0.91 5.32
C GLN A 130 11.69 -1.06 3.87
N ASN A 131 11.08 -0.03 3.30
CA ASN A 131 10.66 0.02 1.90
C ASN A 131 10.70 1.45 1.34
N GLY A 132 11.65 1.75 0.47
CA GLY A 132 11.85 3.07 -0.11
C GLY A 132 10.65 3.58 -0.91
N LEU A 133 9.78 2.68 -1.40
CA LEU A 133 8.53 3.09 -2.07
C LEU A 133 7.49 3.67 -1.09
N ALA A 134 7.65 3.49 0.22
CA ALA A 134 6.83 4.14 1.22
C ALA A 134 6.92 5.67 1.17
N LEU A 135 7.98 6.22 0.55
CA LEU A 135 8.11 7.64 0.25
C LEU A 135 6.88 8.24 -0.45
N LYS A 136 6.14 7.42 -1.22
CA LYS A 136 4.86 7.79 -1.84
C LYS A 136 3.86 8.39 -0.85
N PHE A 137 3.85 7.91 0.39
CA PHE A 137 2.86 8.25 1.40
C PHE A 137 3.39 9.22 2.47
N ILE A 138 4.63 9.68 2.31
CA ILE A 138 5.24 10.66 3.21
C ILE A 138 4.89 12.08 2.74
N ILE A 139 4.29 12.86 3.64
CA ILE A 139 3.84 14.23 3.37
C ILE A 139 5.05 15.16 3.27
N GLU A 140 5.86 15.16 4.32
CA GLU A 140 7.06 16.00 4.45
C GLU A 140 8.33 15.21 4.12
N GLN A 141 8.90 15.53 2.95
CA GLN A 141 10.08 14.86 2.42
C GLN A 141 11.33 15.69 2.73
N THR A 142 12.02 15.35 3.82
CA THR A 142 13.34 15.92 4.10
C THR A 142 14.39 15.30 3.18
N ASP A 143 15.55 15.98 3.03
CA ASP A 143 16.66 15.45 2.23
C ASP A 143 17.10 14.06 2.70
N GLU A 144 17.15 13.86 4.02
CA GLU A 144 17.52 12.58 4.62
C GLU A 144 16.53 11.47 4.25
N ILE A 145 15.23 11.73 4.38
CA ILE A 145 14.18 10.75 4.03
C ILE A 145 14.27 10.37 2.55
N CYS A 146 14.44 11.35 1.65
CA CYS A 146 14.60 11.08 0.23
C CYS A 146 15.85 10.26 -0.08
N ARG A 147 16.99 10.59 0.55
CA ARG A 147 18.24 9.83 0.36
C ARG A 147 18.09 8.40 0.84
N GLU A 148 17.54 8.18 2.03
CA GLU A 148 17.35 6.83 2.57
C GLU A 148 16.39 6.01 1.69
N ALA A 149 15.30 6.62 1.21
CA ALA A 149 14.39 5.98 0.28
C ALA A 149 15.07 5.57 -1.04
N LEU A 150 15.90 6.44 -1.62
CA LEU A 150 16.62 6.18 -2.86
C LEU A 150 17.77 5.18 -2.72
N LYS A 151 18.45 5.17 -1.57
CA LYS A 151 19.44 4.13 -1.22
C LYS A 151 18.77 2.76 -1.14
N GLN A 152 17.60 2.69 -0.49
CA GLN A 152 16.86 1.44 -0.33
C GLN A 152 16.28 0.96 -1.67
N ASN A 153 15.65 1.86 -2.42
CA ASN A 153 15.06 1.57 -3.72
C ASN A 153 15.08 2.79 -4.63
N LYS A 154 15.98 2.79 -5.61
CA LYS A 154 16.13 3.86 -6.61
C LYS A 154 14.84 4.17 -7.39
N TYR A 155 13.89 3.23 -7.51
CA TYR A 155 12.59 3.50 -8.13
C TYR A 155 11.70 4.45 -7.31
N ALA A 156 12.03 4.70 -6.04
CA ALA A 156 11.38 5.71 -5.21
C ALA A 156 11.52 7.13 -5.77
N ILE A 157 12.47 7.38 -6.70
CA ILE A 157 12.65 8.67 -7.39
C ILE A 157 11.35 9.19 -8.00
N ARG A 158 10.45 8.28 -8.42
CA ARG A 158 9.11 8.61 -8.91
C ARG A 158 8.36 9.55 -7.96
N TYR A 159 8.49 9.33 -6.65
CA TYR A 159 7.76 10.01 -5.60
C TYR A 159 8.50 11.19 -4.97
N VAL A 160 9.77 11.39 -5.32
CA VAL A 160 10.54 12.55 -4.85
C VAL A 160 10.00 13.83 -5.49
N LYS A 161 9.75 14.87 -4.68
CA LYS A 161 9.26 16.18 -5.18
C LYS A 161 10.30 16.89 -6.06
N ASP A 162 11.53 17.05 -5.55
CA ASP A 162 12.68 17.62 -6.26
C ASP A 162 13.63 16.52 -6.75
N LYS A 163 13.42 16.06 -7.98
CA LYS A 163 14.16 14.91 -8.55
C LYS A 163 15.57 15.28 -9.02
N ASP A 164 15.76 16.51 -9.49
CA ASP A 164 16.99 16.95 -10.18
C ASP A 164 18.20 16.89 -9.25
N LYS A 165 17.97 17.17 -7.97
CA LYS A 165 18.96 17.03 -6.90
C LYS A 165 19.61 15.65 -6.83
N TYR A 166 18.85 14.59 -7.15
CA TYR A 166 19.28 13.21 -6.91
C TYR A 166 19.73 12.46 -8.16
N GLU A 167 19.48 12.99 -9.36
CA GLU A 167 19.82 12.32 -10.62
C GLU A 167 21.30 11.91 -10.66
N LYS A 168 22.19 12.86 -10.38
CA LYS A 168 23.64 12.62 -10.38
C LYS A 168 24.11 11.79 -9.18
N ILE A 169 23.48 11.98 -8.02
CA ILE A 169 23.91 11.34 -6.76
C ILE A 169 23.67 9.83 -6.79
N PHE A 170 22.57 9.39 -7.40
CA PHE A 170 22.14 7.99 -7.38
C PHE A 170 22.31 7.28 -8.73
N ASP A 171 22.93 7.92 -9.71
CA ASP A 171 22.97 7.48 -11.11
C ASP A 171 21.58 7.12 -11.63
N ILE A 172 20.66 8.07 -11.50
CA ILE A 172 19.27 7.94 -11.93
C ILE A 172 19.00 9.03 -12.96
N ARG A 173 18.22 8.69 -13.99
CA ARG A 173 17.66 9.67 -14.90
C ARG A 173 16.18 9.43 -15.07
N TYR A 174 15.42 10.51 -15.13
CA TYR A 174 13.98 10.44 -15.18
C TYR A 174 13.43 11.18 -16.40
N LEU A 175 12.46 10.56 -17.05
CA LEU A 175 11.57 11.19 -18.03
C LEU A 175 10.19 11.31 -17.39
N LYS A 176 9.72 12.55 -17.21
CA LYS A 176 8.38 12.82 -16.69
C LYS A 176 7.31 12.39 -17.69
N LYS A 177 6.19 11.86 -17.17
CA LYS A 177 5.00 11.55 -17.98
C LYS A 177 4.50 12.81 -18.69
N GLN A 178 4.22 12.72 -19.98
CA GLN A 178 3.74 13.84 -20.82
C GLN A 178 2.66 13.35 -21.78
N LYS A 179 1.39 13.76 -21.58
CA LYS A 179 0.25 13.27 -22.39
C LYS A 179 0.25 11.73 -22.45
N ASP A 180 0.44 11.16 -23.64
CA ASP A 180 0.49 9.72 -23.91
C ASP A 180 1.89 9.09 -23.75
N VAL A 181 2.91 9.92 -23.50
CA VAL A 181 4.27 9.46 -23.17
C VAL A 181 4.31 8.99 -21.73
N ASN A 182 4.56 7.71 -21.53
CA ASN A 182 4.79 7.15 -20.21
C ASN A 182 6.11 7.66 -19.63
N GLU A 183 6.13 7.87 -18.33
CA GLU A 183 7.39 8.15 -17.63
C GLU A 183 8.38 7.00 -17.76
N VAL A 184 9.67 7.35 -17.74
CA VAL A 184 10.79 6.41 -17.81
C VAL A 184 11.74 6.71 -16.67
N ILE A 185 12.08 5.68 -15.92
CA ILE A 185 13.15 5.72 -14.93
C ILE A 185 14.30 4.91 -15.52
N ALA A 186 15.47 5.53 -15.61
CA ALA A 186 16.69 4.85 -15.98
C ALA A 186 17.64 4.83 -14.78
N ILE A 187 18.16 3.66 -14.45
CA ILE A 187 19.05 3.45 -13.30
C ILE A 187 20.33 2.79 -13.81
N LYS A 188 21.48 3.31 -13.41
CA LYS A 188 22.77 2.68 -13.69
C LYS A 188 23.04 1.57 -12.67
N GLY A 189 23.33 0.37 -13.16
CA GLY A 189 23.74 -0.79 -12.37
C GLY A 189 24.81 -1.59 -13.12
N ASN A 190 25.90 -1.96 -12.43
CA ASN A 190 27.02 -2.71 -13.02
C ASN A 190 27.57 -2.08 -14.32
N GLY A 191 27.69 -0.74 -14.34
CA GLY A 191 28.17 0.02 -15.50
C GLY A 191 27.16 0.18 -16.65
N LYS A 192 26.00 -0.48 -16.59
CA LYS A 192 24.97 -0.43 -17.65
C LYS A 192 23.73 0.32 -17.19
N TRP A 193 23.10 1.04 -18.12
CA TRP A 193 21.82 1.69 -17.87
C TRP A 193 20.67 0.73 -18.14
N LEU A 194 19.78 0.62 -17.16
CA LEU A 194 18.54 -0.15 -17.25
C LEU A 194 17.35 0.79 -17.14
N PHE A 195 16.31 0.53 -17.92
CA PHE A 195 15.16 1.42 -18.09
C PHE A 195 13.88 0.79 -17.54
N THR A 196 12.83 1.60 -17.47
CA THR A 196 11.45 1.14 -17.25
C THR A 196 10.59 1.45 -18.45
N ILE A 197 9.57 0.61 -18.69
CA ILE A 197 8.49 0.95 -19.61
C ILE A 197 7.18 0.32 -19.10
N GLY A 198 6.18 1.17 -18.84
CA GLY A 198 4.94 0.74 -18.18
C GLY A 198 5.22 0.06 -16.83
N CYS A 199 4.80 -1.20 -16.67
CA CYS A 199 5.03 -1.99 -15.46
C CYS A 199 6.41 -2.67 -15.40
N GLN A 200 7.17 -2.67 -16.50
CA GLN A 200 8.43 -3.40 -16.57
C GLN A 200 9.60 -2.57 -16.10
N ARG A 201 10.55 -3.26 -15.48
CA ARG A 201 11.77 -2.72 -14.88
C ARG A 201 12.98 -3.49 -15.39
N ASN A 202 14.16 -2.93 -15.18
CA ASN A 202 15.45 -3.57 -15.48
C ASN A 202 15.64 -3.96 -16.96
N ILE A 203 15.06 -3.22 -17.91
CA ILE A 203 15.20 -3.51 -19.35
C ILE A 203 16.43 -2.82 -19.94
N THR A 204 17.12 -3.48 -20.87
CA THR A 204 18.31 -2.91 -21.54
C THR A 204 17.93 -1.76 -22.47
N LYS A 205 18.92 -0.96 -22.89
CA LYS A 205 18.73 0.10 -23.90
C LYS A 205 18.14 -0.47 -25.19
N ASP A 206 18.67 -1.60 -25.67
CA ASP A 206 18.20 -2.24 -26.90
C ASP A 206 16.77 -2.77 -26.78
N GLU A 207 16.41 -3.38 -25.65
CA GLU A 207 15.04 -3.85 -25.40
C GLU A 207 14.06 -2.68 -25.24
N PHE A 208 14.50 -1.59 -24.61
CA PHE A 208 13.71 -0.36 -24.52
C PHE A 208 13.44 0.22 -25.91
N ILE A 209 14.47 0.33 -26.76
CA ILE A 209 14.36 0.74 -28.16
C ILE A 209 13.41 -0.21 -28.89
N ARG A 210 13.61 -1.53 -28.84
CA ARG A 210 12.72 -2.49 -29.51
C ARG A 210 11.25 -2.31 -29.10
N ARG A 211 10.98 -2.01 -27.83
CA ARG A 211 9.60 -1.84 -27.31
C ARG A 211 8.94 -0.55 -27.74
N ILE A 212 9.66 0.57 -27.80
CA ILE A 212 9.07 1.83 -28.30
C ILE A 212 8.75 1.76 -29.81
N TYR A 213 9.31 0.77 -30.53
CA TYR A 213 9.02 0.49 -31.94
C TYR A 213 7.90 -0.55 -32.14
N ASN A 214 7.78 -1.55 -31.26
CA ASN A 214 7.00 -2.77 -31.56
C ASN A 214 5.71 -3.01 -30.74
N LYS A 215 5.27 -2.12 -29.83
CA LYS A 215 4.03 -2.33 -29.07
C LYS A 215 2.92 -1.32 -29.42
N GLY A 216 1.75 -1.86 -29.78
CA GLY A 216 0.53 -1.17 -30.19
C GLY A 216 -0.11 -0.23 -29.15
N GLY A 217 0.61 0.83 -28.78
CA GLY A 217 0.12 1.98 -28.02
C GLY A 217 0.31 3.29 -28.80
N GLY A 218 0.24 3.23 -30.14
CA GLY A 218 0.37 4.41 -31.00
C GLY A 218 1.07 4.16 -32.33
N PHE A 219 0.76 3.07 -33.05
CA PHE A 219 1.13 2.96 -34.46
C PHE A 219 0.02 3.60 -35.30
N ASP A 220 0.19 4.87 -35.65
CA ASP A 220 -0.66 5.54 -36.64
C ASP A 220 -0.11 5.19 -38.03
N LEU A 221 -0.79 4.28 -38.72
CA LEU A 221 -0.49 3.84 -40.08
C LEU A 221 -0.42 4.99 -41.09
N LYS A 222 -1.10 6.13 -40.84
CA LYS A 222 -1.06 7.32 -41.72
C LYS A 222 0.15 8.21 -41.44
N LYS A 223 0.76 8.14 -40.25
CA LYS A 223 1.88 9.02 -39.83
C LYS A 223 3.23 8.31 -39.75
N GLY A 224 3.29 6.99 -39.92
CA GLY A 224 4.53 6.22 -40.09
C GLY A 224 5.50 6.22 -38.90
N ILE A 225 5.13 6.79 -37.75
CA ILE A 225 5.97 6.93 -36.55
C ILE A 225 5.04 6.94 -35.33
N ASN A 226 5.43 6.26 -34.25
CA ASN A 226 4.88 6.53 -32.91
C ASN A 226 5.16 8.02 -32.61
N VAL A 227 4.14 8.87 -32.69
CA VAL A 227 4.25 10.34 -32.59
C VAL A 227 4.98 10.84 -31.34
N HIS A 228 5.13 9.99 -30.32
CA HIS A 228 5.83 10.25 -29.07
C HIS A 228 7.24 9.64 -29.00
N ARG A 229 7.67 8.89 -30.02
CA ARG A 229 9.00 8.25 -30.13
C ARG A 229 10.14 9.24 -30.03
N LYS A 230 9.99 10.43 -30.63
CA LYS A 230 11.02 11.46 -30.59
C LYS A 230 11.40 11.82 -29.14
N ILE A 231 10.41 11.90 -28.24
CA ILE A 231 10.64 12.20 -26.81
C ILE A 231 11.48 11.09 -26.13
N TYR A 232 11.20 9.82 -26.43
CA TYR A 232 12.01 8.72 -25.90
C TYR A 232 13.43 8.70 -26.49
N LEU A 233 13.60 9.01 -27.77
CA LEU A 233 14.92 9.10 -28.41
C LEU A 233 15.74 10.29 -27.86
N ASP A 234 15.11 11.44 -27.70
CA ASP A 234 15.74 12.63 -27.10
C ASP A 234 16.17 12.33 -25.66
N PHE A 235 15.35 11.58 -24.90
CA PHE A 235 15.74 11.08 -23.59
C PHE A 235 16.96 10.15 -23.67
N LEU A 236 17.00 9.22 -24.63
CA LEU A 236 18.13 8.29 -24.84
C LEU A 236 19.44 9.00 -25.23
N ASN A 237 19.38 10.17 -25.88
CA ASN A 237 20.57 10.96 -26.20
C ASN A 237 21.33 11.42 -24.96
N ARG A 238 20.67 11.50 -23.79
CA ARG A 238 21.37 11.80 -22.53
C ARG A 238 22.41 10.73 -22.18
N PHE A 239 22.27 9.49 -22.66
CA PHE A 239 23.03 8.29 -22.27
C PHE A 239 24.16 7.90 -23.23
N ASN A 240 24.43 8.74 -24.23
CA ASN A 240 25.55 8.59 -25.13
C ASN A 240 26.80 9.29 -24.58
#